data_AF-A0A497X5P9-F1
#
_entry.id   AF-A0A497X5P9-F1
#
_cell.length_a   1.000
_cell.length_b   1.000
_cell.length_c   1.000
_cell.angle_alpha   90.00
_cell.angle_beta   90.00
_cell.angle_gamma   90.00
#
_symmetry.space_group_name_H-M   'P 1'
#
loop_
_entity.id
_entity.type
_entity.pdbx_description
1 polymer ?
#
loop_
_entity_poly.entity_id
_entity_poly.type
_entity_poly.pdbx_seq_one_letter_code
_entity_poly.pdbx_strand_id
1 'polypeptide(L)' 'MFRLAAILFSMTSTTLAGIGVIAVLSMGYDTWMPIVIAAAVGFVISIPATWWLVKQITAKIV' A
#
# COMPACT_ATOMS: atom_id res chain seq x y z
N MET A 1 5.03 -13.42 13.44
CA MET A 1 4.71 -13.17 12.01
C MET A 1 3.50 -12.24 11.85
N PHE A 2 2.34 -12.54 12.44
CA PHE A 2 1.14 -11.66 12.34
C PHE A 2 1.32 -10.26 12.94
N ARG A 3 2.00 -10.11 14.09
CA ARG A 3 2.27 -8.77 14.67
C ARG A 3 3.12 -7.89 13.75
N LEU A 4 4.19 -8.45 13.16
CA LEU A 4 5.04 -7.72 12.22
C LEU A 4 4.30 -7.36 10.94
N ALA A 5 3.53 -8.32 10.40
CA ALA A 5 2.70 -8.10 9.22
C ALA A 5 1.65 -7.01 9.45
N ALA A 6 0.99 -6.97 10.62
CA ALA A 6 -0.01 -5.94 10.93
C ALA A 6 0.59 -4.53 11.00
N ILE A 7 1.76 -4.39 11.62
CA ILE A 7 2.47 -3.10 11.69
C ILE A 7 2.89 -2.64 10.29
N LEU A 8 3.51 -3.54 9.51
CA LEU A 8 3.94 -3.22 8.15
C LEU A 8 2.75 -2.93 7.23
N PHE A 9 1.65 -3.67 7.36
CA PHE A 9 0.43 -3.46 6.59
C PHE A 9 -0.15 -2.07 6.84
N SER A 10 -0.21 -1.62 8.10
CA SER A 10 -0.71 -0.28 8.44
C SER A 10 0.08 0.83 7.77
N MET A 11 1.41 0.70 7.69
CA MET A 11 2.26 1.71 7.07
C MET A 11 2.27 1.61 5.53
N THR A 12 2.34 0.39 4.99
CA THR A 12 2.40 0.20 3.52
C THR A 12 1.07 0.48 2.84
N SER A 13 -0.06 0.14 3.47
CA SER A 13 -1.40 0.43 2.93
C SER A 13 -1.62 1.93 2.76
N THR A 14 -1.31 2.73 3.79
CA THR A 14 -1.43 4.19 3.75
C THR A 14 -0.46 4.82 2.75
N THR A 15 0.77 4.30 2.67
CA THR A 15 1.78 4.79 1.72
C THR A 15 1.38 4.50 0.27
N LEU A 16 0.99 3.27 -0.06
CA LEU A 16 0.59 2.88 -1.42
C LEU A 16 -0.71 3.55 -1.86
N ALA A 17 -1.69 3.70 -0.95
CA ALA A 17 -2.89 4.47 -1.23
C ALA A 17 -2.54 5.94 -1.52
N GLY A 18 -1.67 6.56 -0.71
CA GLY A 18 -1.20 7.92 -0.93
C GLY A 18 -0.48 8.10 -2.26
N ILE A 19 0.40 7.17 -2.65
CA ILE A 19 1.07 7.18 -3.96
C ILE A 19 0.04 7.13 -5.10
N GLY A 20 -0.97 6.26 -5.01
CA GLY A 20 -2.05 6.16 -6.00
C GLY A 20 -2.83 7.47 -6.15
N VAL A 21 -3.17 8.10 -5.02
CA VAL A 21 -3.85 9.40 -5.01
C VAL A 21 -2.97 10.49 -5.66
N ILE A 22 -1.69 10.58 -5.30
CA ILE A 22 -0.76 11.55 -5.89
C ILE A 22 -0.63 11.33 -7.40
N ALA A 23 -0.54 10.07 -7.85
CA ALA A 23 -0.43 9.74 -9.27
C ALA A 23 -1.65 10.22 -10.07
N VAL A 24 -2.86 9.97 -9.56
CA VAL A 24 -4.12 10.37 -10.22
C VAL A 24 -4.29 11.89 -10.23
N LEU A 25 -3.97 12.57 -9.13
CA LEU A 25 -4.00 14.04 -9.07
C LEU A 25 -2.96 14.66 -10.02
N SER A 26 -1.79 14.04 -10.15
CA SER A 26 -0.74 14.49 -11.08
C SER A 26 -1.12 14.31 -12.55
N MET A 27 -2.04 13.38 -12.86
CA MET A 27 -2.62 13.20 -14.18
C MET A 27 -3.76 14.18 -14.49
N GLY A 28 -4.15 15.05 -13.55
CA GLY A 28 -5.26 15.99 -13.71
C GLY A 28 -6.64 15.36 -13.52
N TYR A 29 -6.73 14.28 -12.74
CA TYR A 29 -8.00 13.68 -12.33
C TYR A 29 -8.39 14.12 -10.92
N ASP A 30 -9.19 15.16 -10.84
CA ASP A 30 -9.61 15.84 -9.60
C ASP A 30 -11.03 15.47 -9.16
N THR A 31 -11.69 14.57 -9.89
CA THR A 31 -13.00 14.03 -9.49
C THR A 31 -12.84 13.02 -8.34
N TRP A 32 -13.83 12.95 -7.43
CA TRP A 32 -13.78 12.06 -6.27
C TRP A 32 -13.64 10.57 -6.64
N MET A 33 -14.25 10.14 -7.75
CA MET A 33 -14.31 8.73 -8.15
C MET A 33 -12.92 8.15 -8.49
N PRO A 34 -12.11 8.75 -9.39
CA PRO A 34 -10.76 8.26 -9.69
C PRO A 34 -9.83 8.28 -8.46
N ILE A 35 -9.97 9.26 -7.57
CA ILE A 35 -9.18 9.33 -6.32
C ILE A 35 -9.47 8.11 -5.43
N VAL A 36 -10.75 7.79 -5.21
CA VAL A 36 -11.16 6.65 -4.38
C VAL A 36 -10.74 5.32 -5.02
N ILE A 37 -10.87 5.19 -6.34
CA ILE A 37 -10.42 3.99 -7.06
C ILE A 37 -8.90 3.82 -6.91
N ALA A 38 -8.11 4.88 -7.05
CA ALA A 38 -6.66 4.82 -6.90
C ALA A 38 -6.25 4.45 -5.47
N ALA A 39 -6.91 5.01 -4.47
CA ALA A 39 -6.69 4.65 -3.07
C ALA A 39 -7.04 3.17 -2.81
N ALA A 40 -8.17 2.69 -3.33
CA ALA A 40 -8.59 1.30 -3.21
C ALA A 40 -7.61 0.34 -3.90
N VAL A 41 -7.14 0.69 -5.10
CA VAL A 41 -6.12 -0.09 -5.82
C VAL A 41 -4.82 -0.13 -5.02
N GLY A 42 -4.35 1.00 -4.50
CA GLY A 42 -3.17 1.06 -3.63
C GLY A 42 -3.31 0.20 -2.37
N PHE A 43 -4.51 0.18 -1.76
CA PHE A 43 -4.81 -0.68 -0.63
C PHE A 43 -4.77 -2.17 -1.00
N VAL A 44 -5.35 -2.57 -2.13
CA VAL A 44 -5.32 -3.97 -2.59
C VAL A 44 -3.90 -4.42 -2.89
N ILE A 45 -3.08 -3.57 -3.52
CA ILE A 45 -1.66 -3.85 -3.81
C ILE A 45 -0.83 -3.97 -2.52
N SER A 46 -1.23 -3.29 -1.45
CA SER A 46 -0.51 -3.34 -0.17
C SER A 46 -0.55 -4.72 0.50
N ILE A 47 -1.57 -5.54 0.21
CA ILE A 47 -1.73 -6.89 0.76
C ILE A 47 -0.57 -7.81 0.30
N PRO A 48 -0.34 -8.04 -1.01
CA PRO A 48 0.79 -8.84 -1.47
C PRO A 48 2.14 -8.19 -1.16
N ALA A 49 2.24 -6.85 -1.21
CA ALA A 49 3.46 -6.13 -0.88
C ALA A 49 3.91 -6.37 0.57
N THR A 50 2.97 -6.32 1.53
CA THR A 50 3.24 -6.62 2.94
C THR A 50 3.76 -8.04 3.11
N TRP A 51 3.19 -9.00 2.39
CA TRP A 51 3.60 -10.39 2.51
C TRP A 51 5.04 -10.61 2.05
N TRP A 52 5.43 -9.96 0.95
CA TRP A 52 6.82 -9.97 0.46
C TRP A 52 7.78 -9.29 1.42
N LEU A 53 7.43 -8.13 1.97
CA LEU A 53 8.25 -7.41 2.95
C LEU A 53 8.50 -8.24 4.21
N VAL A 54 7.45 -8.84 4.77
CA VAL A 54 7.55 -9.72 5.94
C VAL A 54 8.45 -10.92 5.65
N LYS A 55 8.33 -11.52 4.46
CA LYS A 55 9.14 -12.68 4.05
C LYS A 55 10.62 -12.33 3.95
N GLN A 56 10.96 -11.18 3.35
CA GLN A 56 12.34 -10.71 3.26
C GLN A 56 12.93 -10.35 4.62
N ILE A 57 12.18 -9.64 5.48
CA ILE A 57 12.67 -9.27 6.82
C ILE A 57 12.92 -10.52 7.67
N THR A 58 12.01 -11.50 7.62
CA THR A 58 12.17 -12.75 8.37
C THR A 58 13.36 -13.56 7.85
N ALA A 59 13.54 -13.67 6.53
CA ALA A 59 14.66 -14.40 5.93
C ALA A 59 16.04 -13.76 6.16
N LYS A 60 16.10 -12.47 6.51
CA LYS A 60 17.35 -11.77 6.78
C LYS A 60 17.76 -11.79 8.26
N ILE A 61 16.82 -12.15 9.15
CA ILE A 61 17.01 -12.15 10.61
C ILE A 61 17.29 -13.57 11.15
N VAL A 62 16.84 -14.61 10.47
CA VAL A 62 17.08 -16.03 10.80
C VAL A 62 18.22 -16.56 9.93
#